data_AF-W1XD17-F1
#
_entry.id   AF-W1XD17-F1
#
_cell.length_a   1.000
_cell.length_b   1.000
_cell.length_c   1.000
_cell.angle_alpha   90.00
_cell.angle_beta   90.00
_cell.angle_gamma   90.00
#
_symmetry.space_group_name_H-M   'P 1'
#
loop_
_entity.id
_entity.type
_entity.pdbx_description
1 polymer ?
#
loop_
_entity_poly.entity_id
_entity_poly.type
_entity_poly.pdbx_seq_one_letter_code
_entity_poly.pdbx_strand_id
1 'polypeptide(L)' 'EGTVVEIVGTGGDEANTFNISTTSGFIISAAGIPVAKHGNRSVSSKCGAADLIEALGAKLELNGEQNEA' A
#
# COMPACT_ATOMS: atom_id res chain seq x y z
N GLU A 1 -5.51 14.64 -15.50
CA GLU A 1 -5.14 13.22 -15.67
C GLU A 1 -3.62 13.13 -15.76
N GLY A 2 -3.02 12.33 -14.89
CA GLY A 2 -1.57 12.12 -14.85
C GLY A 2 -1.28 10.65 -14.59
N THR A 3 -0.09 10.20 -14.99
CA THR A 3 0.36 8.83 -14.73
C THR A 3 0.58 8.63 -13.23
N VAL A 4 0.00 7.56 -12.69
CA VAL A 4 0.17 7.14 -11.29
C VAL A 4 0.83 5.76 -11.29
N VAL A 5 1.75 5.54 -10.35
CA VAL A 5 2.42 4.24 -10.18
C VAL A 5 1.65 3.39 -9.17
N GLU A 6 1.52 2.11 -9.48
CA GLU A 6 1.07 1.10 -8.54
C GLU A 6 2.17 0.07 -8.32
N ILE A 7 2.38 -0.32 -7.06
CA ILE A 7 3.22 -1.46 -6.69
C ILE A 7 2.45 -2.39 -5.77
N VAL A 8 2.16 -3.58 -6.27
CA VAL A 8 1.31 -4.56 -5.59
C VAL A 8 1.83 -5.96 -5.87
N GLY A 9 1.59 -6.86 -4.93
CA GLY A 9 1.83 -8.29 -5.11
C GLY A 9 0.52 -9.04 -4.99
N THR A 10 0.43 -10.20 -5.62
CA THR A 10 -0.73 -11.09 -5.51
C THR A 10 -0.89 -11.66 -4.10
N GLY A 11 0.20 -11.72 -3.32
CA GLY A 11 0.26 -12.43 -2.05
C GLY A 11 0.30 -13.95 -2.25
N GLY A 12 0.39 -14.68 -1.13
CA GLY A 12 0.35 -16.15 -1.12
C GLY A 12 1.67 -16.86 -1.43
N ASP A 13 2.80 -16.15 -1.42
CA ASP A 13 4.13 -16.74 -1.67
C ASP A 13 4.75 -17.43 -0.44
N GLU A 14 4.12 -17.28 0.74
CA GLU A 14 4.60 -17.78 2.03
C GLU A 14 6.02 -17.36 2.41
N ALA A 15 6.56 -16.33 1.73
CA ALA A 15 7.95 -15.92 1.89
C ALA A 15 8.22 -15.20 3.21
N ASN A 16 7.15 -14.84 3.95
CA ASN A 16 7.22 -14.15 5.24
C ASN A 16 8.15 -12.92 5.23
N THR A 17 8.21 -12.24 4.09
CA THR A 17 8.95 -10.99 3.92
C THR A 17 8.23 -9.87 4.66
N PHE A 18 8.95 -8.77 4.90
CA PHE A 18 8.31 -7.53 5.34
C PHE A 18 7.48 -6.93 4.19
N ASN A 19 6.73 -5.87 4.46
CA ASN A 19 5.86 -5.16 3.50
C ASN A 19 6.64 -4.39 2.41
N ILE A 20 7.48 -5.10 1.63
CA ILE A 20 8.38 -4.54 0.62
C ILE A 20 7.63 -3.64 -0.36
N SER A 21 6.52 -4.12 -0.93
CA SER A 21 5.75 -3.35 -1.92
C SER A 21 5.19 -2.05 -1.35
N THR A 22 4.65 -2.07 -0.14
CA THR A 22 4.12 -0.87 0.54
C THR A 22 5.24 0.12 0.88
N THR A 23 6.35 -0.35 1.44
CA THR A 23 7.51 0.50 1.74
C THR A 23 8.08 1.14 0.47
N SER A 24 8.22 0.37 -0.62
CA SER A 24 8.65 0.90 -1.91
C SER A 24 7.70 1.99 -2.43
N GLY A 25 6.38 1.82 -2.25
CA GLY A 25 5.39 2.85 -2.59
C GLY A 25 5.64 4.18 -1.88
N PHE A 26 5.97 4.15 -0.58
CA PHE A 26 6.34 5.37 0.16
C PHE A 26 7.61 6.03 -0.38
N ILE A 27 8.63 5.25 -0.76
CA ILE A 27 9.87 5.78 -1.34
C ILE A 27 9.62 6.43 -2.71
N ILE A 28 8.82 5.80 -3.56
CA ILE A 28 8.43 6.34 -4.88
C ILE A 28 7.66 7.66 -4.69
N SER A 29 6.70 7.70 -3.75
CA SER A 29 5.96 8.91 -3.42
C SER A 29 6.86 10.03 -2.89
N ALA A 30 7.82 9.70 -2.01
CA ALA A 30 8.81 10.65 -1.51
C ALA A 30 9.73 11.21 -2.61
N ALA A 31 9.89 10.49 -3.73
CA ALA A 31 10.60 10.96 -4.92
C ALA A 31 9.76 11.88 -5.83
N GLY A 32 8.53 12.22 -5.44
CA GLY A 32 7.63 13.13 -6.17
C GLY A 32 6.77 12.45 -7.24
N ILE A 33 6.72 11.11 -7.26
CA ILE A 33 5.91 10.36 -8.21
C ILE A 33 4.59 9.96 -7.53
N PRO A 34 3.42 10.29 -8.09
CA PRO A 34 2.14 9.86 -7.53
C PRO A 34 2.05 8.33 -7.44
N VAL A 35 1.60 7.81 -6.28
CA VAL A 35 1.42 6.39 -6.04
C VAL A 35 0.00 6.12 -5.58
N ALA A 36 -0.68 5.20 -6.27
CA ALA A 36 -1.93 4.60 -5.81
C ALA A 36 -1.62 3.18 -5.36
N LYS A 37 -1.85 2.88 -4.07
CA LYS A 37 -1.54 1.58 -3.50
C LYS A 37 -2.80 0.74 -3.35
N HIS A 38 -2.95 -0.30 -4.17
CA HIS A 38 -3.87 -1.39 -3.85
C HIS A 38 -3.30 -2.24 -2.73
N GLY A 39 -4.13 -2.63 -1.76
CA GLY A 39 -3.71 -3.49 -0.67
C GLY A 39 -4.88 -3.91 0.21
N ASN A 40 -4.68 -4.99 0.95
CA ASN A 40 -5.64 -5.48 1.93
C ASN A 40 -4.91 -5.89 3.23
N ARG A 41 -5.69 -6.29 4.23
CA ARG A 41 -5.19 -6.92 5.45
C ARG A 41 -4.62 -8.31 5.14
N SER A 42 -3.76 -8.81 6.01
CA SER A 42 -3.17 -10.13 5.83
C SER A 42 -4.21 -11.24 5.88
N VAL A 43 -4.05 -12.24 5.01
CA VAL A 43 -4.80 -13.51 5.06
C VAL A 43 -3.85 -14.68 5.37
N SER A 44 -2.60 -14.64 4.86
CA SER A 44 -1.61 -15.73 5.02
C SER A 44 -0.25 -15.29 5.57
N SER A 45 0.07 -13.99 5.55
CA SER A 45 1.31 -13.45 6.14
C SER A 45 1.06 -12.93 7.56
N LYS A 46 2.08 -12.40 8.22
CA LYS A 46 1.91 -11.73 9.53
C LYS A 46 1.35 -10.31 9.44
N CYS A 47 1.46 -9.64 8.29
CA CYS A 47 1.09 -8.24 8.14
C CYS A 47 0.85 -7.93 6.65
N GLY A 48 -0.36 -7.47 6.32
CA GLY A 48 -0.73 -7.00 5.00
C GLY A 48 -0.44 -5.51 4.83
N ALA A 49 -0.69 -5.00 3.63
CA ALA A 49 -0.48 -3.58 3.33
C ALA A 49 -1.38 -2.68 4.17
N ALA A 50 -2.65 -3.04 4.34
CA ALA A 50 -3.60 -2.28 5.15
C ALA A 50 -3.20 -2.29 6.64
N ASP A 51 -2.75 -3.44 7.16
CA ASP A 51 -2.33 -3.56 8.56
C ASP A 51 -1.13 -2.65 8.86
N LEU A 52 -0.15 -2.59 7.95
CA LEU A 52 1.00 -1.69 8.08
C LEU A 52 0.55 -0.21 8.04
N ILE A 53 -0.25 0.16 7.05
CA ILE A 53 -0.66 1.55 6.83
C ILE A 53 -1.47 2.06 8.04
N GLU A 54 -2.37 1.25 8.57
CA GLU A 54 -3.14 1.55 9.77
C GLU A 54 -2.24 1.64 11.02
N ALA A 55 -1.28 0.72 11.18
CA ALA A 55 -0.32 0.76 12.29
C ALA A 55 0.59 2.02 12.26
N LEU A 56 0.82 2.60 11.07
CA LEU A 56 1.52 3.88 10.90
C LEU A 56 0.62 5.10 11.17
N GLY A 57 -0.67 4.89 11.47
CA GLY A 57 -1.61 5.94 11.86
C GLY A 57 -2.45 6.52 10.72
N ALA A 58 -2.39 5.95 9.51
CA ALA A 58 -3.21 6.40 8.40
C ALA A 58 -4.65 5.85 8.49
N LYS A 59 -5.62 6.66 8.08
CA LYS A 59 -7.03 6.28 8.01
C LYS A 59 -7.31 5.48 6.74
N LEU A 60 -7.84 4.27 6.88
CA LEU A 60 -8.22 3.42 5.74
C LEU A 60 -9.65 3.66 5.25
N GLU A 61 -10.53 4.16 6.12
CA GLU A 61 -11.93 4.47 5.77
C GLU A 61 -12.04 5.83 5.07
N LEU A 62 -11.69 5.82 3.79
CA LEU A 62 -11.84 6.94 2.86
C LEU A 62 -12.91 6.61 1.83
N ASN A 63 -13.72 7.59 1.48
CA ASN A 63 -14.58 7.47 0.29
C ASN A 63 -13.77 7.78 -0.99
N GLY A 64 -14.38 7.60 -2.17
CA GLY A 64 -13.70 7.81 -3.45
C GLY A 64 -13.13 9.22 -3.60
N GLU A 65 -13.92 10.26 -3.28
CA GLU A 65 -13.48 11.66 -3.38
C GLU A 65 -12.29 11.97 -2.45
N GLN A 66 -12.28 11.44 -1.23
CA GLN A 66 -11.18 11.61 -0.28
C GLN A 66 -9.89 10.90 -0.72
N ASN A 67 -9.99 9.89 -1.57
CA ASN A 67 -8.86 9.08 -2.02
C ASN A 67 -8.25 9.61 -3.32
N GLU A 68 -8.96 10.49 -4.04
CA GLU A 68 -8.48 11.18 -5.25
C GLU A 68 -7.75 12.50 -4.94
N ALA A 69 -8.00 13.09 -3.75
CA ALA A 69 -7.46 14.37 -3.29
C ALA A 69 -6.02 14.26 -2.77
#